data_AF-G1KXY5-F1
#
_entry.id   AF-G1KXY5-F1
#
_cell.length_a   1.000
_cell.length_b   1.000
_cell.length_c   1.000
_cell.angle_alpha   90.00
_cell.angle_beta   90.00
_cell.angle_gamma   90.00
#
_symmetry.space_group_name_H-M   'P 1'
#
loop_
_entity.id
_entity.type
_entity.pdbx_description
1 polymer ?
#
loop_
_entity_poly.entity_id
_entity_poly.type
_entity_poly.pdbx_seq_one_letter_code
_entity_poly.pdbx_strand_id
1 'polypeptide(L)'
;MIDDKKRGGLGLPDLQLYHDACGLIWVKDWCTLSNTRIITLEGIDLRAGWHAYLWYGEKSMEKKFGNHFIRSSLLKIWEKYKPKLYQKTPKWISPLEACQRREIGGATWPKYKDILIKDKGTYILKSQEEINKGFGNLGWFQYRQLKEYYNKDKILGFEEKESFWDKVMKLEKKQISIIYTKLIEWETETVPIKESMIKWAQNLGKTIHLTEWEKAWNSRLKFTYATELKENWIKMFYRWYLTPPKLSNFNKKISNKCWKCNDQVGTFYHCWWTCKKAKNYWKKIHETIQKVLQINIELDPKHFLLGMINIEKDKDKEILFNYLIIAARIVYARYWKKKEIPELSQWLVKILEIMNMDKLTYLLKNNNGIPKKQTNWDLVKNFLIERQMKVLI
;
A
#
# COMPACT_ATOMS: atom_id res chain seq x y z
N MET A 1 4.99 -0.51 -10.48
CA MET A 1 5.15 -1.76 -11.22
C MET A 1 6.54 -2.30 -10.94
N ILE A 2 6.66 -3.07 -9.85
CA ILE A 2 7.83 -3.92 -9.62
C ILE A 2 7.37 -5.31 -10.03
N ASP A 3 8.20 -5.97 -10.83
CA ASP A 3 7.97 -7.29 -11.42
C ASP A 3 7.62 -8.32 -10.33
N ASP A 4 6.46 -8.97 -10.43
CA ASP A 4 5.93 -9.95 -9.45
C ASP A 4 6.90 -11.11 -9.17
N LYS A 5 7.87 -11.32 -10.07
CA LYS A 5 8.91 -12.34 -10.02
C LYS A 5 10.19 -11.95 -9.27
N LYS A 6 10.32 -10.74 -8.73
CA LYS A 6 11.59 -10.26 -8.13
C LYS A 6 11.57 -10.07 -6.62
N ARG A 7 10.47 -10.41 -5.95
CA ARG A 7 10.29 -10.15 -4.50
C ARG A 7 10.90 -11.21 -3.59
N GLY A 8 10.88 -12.49 -3.96
CA GLY A 8 11.51 -13.55 -3.17
C GLY A 8 13.05 -13.55 -3.22
N GLY A 9 13.65 -12.68 -4.04
CA GLY A 9 15.06 -12.77 -4.42
C GLY A 9 15.30 -13.83 -5.49
N LEU A 10 16.45 -13.77 -6.17
CA LEU A 10 16.90 -14.78 -7.17
C LEU A 10 15.91 -15.05 -8.34
N GLY A 11 14.98 -14.12 -8.62
CA GLY A 11 13.97 -14.31 -9.68
C GLY A 11 12.78 -15.18 -9.27
N LEU A 12 12.57 -15.41 -7.97
CA LEU A 12 11.47 -16.18 -7.41
C LEU A 12 10.35 -15.27 -6.84
N PRO A 13 9.08 -15.73 -6.88
CA PRO A 13 7.98 -15.08 -6.17
C PRO A 13 8.21 -15.14 -4.65
N ASP A 14 7.51 -14.27 -3.92
CA ASP A 14 7.48 -14.35 -2.46
C ASP A 14 6.83 -15.68 -2.04
N LEU A 15 7.65 -16.60 -1.51
CA LEU A 15 7.23 -17.95 -1.17
C LEU A 15 6.16 -17.95 -0.07
N GLN A 16 6.19 -16.98 0.85
CA GLN A 16 5.22 -16.90 1.93
C GLN A 16 3.86 -16.45 1.40
N LEU A 17 3.83 -15.41 0.56
CA LEU A 17 2.58 -14.97 -0.07
C LEU A 17 2.03 -16.00 -1.06
N TYR A 18 2.90 -16.72 -1.76
CA TYR A 18 2.49 -17.80 -2.64
C TYR A 18 1.87 -18.97 -1.86
N HIS A 19 2.50 -19.35 -0.74
CA HIS A 19 1.93 -20.33 0.18
C HIS A 19 0.56 -19.89 0.72
N ASP A 20 0.43 -18.63 1.16
CA ASP A 20 -0.84 -18.07 1.62
C ASP A 20 -1.92 -18.10 0.51
N ALA A 21 -1.55 -17.79 -0.74
CA ALA A 21 -2.47 -17.86 -1.89
C ALA A 21 -2.97 -19.29 -2.16
N CYS A 22 -2.08 -20.28 -2.08
CA CYS A 22 -2.44 -21.69 -2.18
C CYS A 22 -3.38 -22.11 -1.03
N GLY A 23 -3.09 -21.70 0.20
CA GLY A 23 -3.94 -22.01 1.35
C GLY A 23 -5.36 -21.43 1.22
N LEU A 24 -5.49 -20.22 0.68
CA LEU A 24 -6.80 -19.61 0.43
C LEU A 24 -7.64 -20.40 -0.59
N ILE A 25 -7.01 -21.04 -1.58
CA ILE A 25 -7.74 -21.87 -2.56
C ILE A 25 -8.31 -23.12 -1.92
N TRP A 26 -7.59 -23.74 -1.00
CA TRP A 26 -8.13 -24.88 -0.26
C TRP A 26 -9.36 -24.47 0.56
N VAL A 27 -9.32 -23.28 1.16
CA VAL A 27 -10.48 -22.72 1.90
C VAL A 27 -11.67 -22.44 0.97
N LYS A 28 -11.45 -22.14 -0.32
CA LYS A 28 -12.53 -21.95 -1.30
C LYS A 28 -13.42 -23.19 -1.39
N ASP A 29 -12.86 -24.39 -1.39
CA ASP A 29 -13.63 -25.63 -1.50
C ASP A 29 -14.53 -25.86 -0.27
N TRP A 30 -14.08 -25.40 0.91
CA TRP A 30 -14.90 -25.37 2.13
C TRP A 30 -16.02 -24.31 2.07
N CYS A 31 -15.79 -23.18 1.39
CA CYS A 31 -16.84 -22.17 1.15
C CYS A 31 -17.92 -22.65 0.17
N THR A 32 -17.53 -23.26 -0.95
CA THR A 32 -18.46 -23.63 -2.03
C THR A 32 -19.24 -24.90 -1.71
N LEU A 33 -18.67 -25.77 -0.88
CA LEU A 33 -19.16 -27.12 -0.55
C LEU A 33 -19.29 -28.03 -1.78
N SER A 34 -18.53 -27.75 -2.85
CA SER A 34 -18.70 -28.40 -4.16
C SER A 34 -18.09 -29.80 -4.23
N ASN A 35 -16.99 -30.06 -3.53
CA ASN A 35 -16.29 -31.34 -3.61
C ASN A 35 -16.64 -32.25 -2.43
N THR A 36 -17.72 -33.01 -2.58
CA THR A 36 -18.23 -33.89 -1.51
C THR A 36 -17.19 -34.87 -0.98
N ARG A 37 -16.29 -35.39 -1.83
CA ARG A 37 -15.24 -36.36 -1.45
C ARG A 37 -14.15 -35.76 -0.57
N ILE A 38 -13.64 -34.59 -0.94
CA ILE A 38 -12.59 -33.92 -0.13
C ILE A 38 -13.19 -33.49 1.19
N ILE A 39 -14.39 -32.92 1.15
CA ILE A 39 -15.07 -32.45 2.36
C ILE A 39 -15.36 -33.65 3.28
N THR A 40 -15.81 -34.81 2.77
CA THR A 40 -16.04 -36.01 3.62
C THR A 40 -14.76 -36.48 4.28
N LEU A 41 -13.68 -36.67 3.53
CA LEU A 41 -12.38 -37.09 4.06
C LEU A 41 -11.81 -36.09 5.07
N GLU A 42 -11.88 -34.80 4.78
CA GLU A 42 -11.31 -33.75 5.64
C GLU A 42 -12.19 -33.39 6.83
N GLY A 43 -13.43 -33.84 6.87
CA GLY A 43 -14.33 -33.54 7.98
C GLY A 43 -14.77 -34.77 8.76
N ILE A 44 -13.95 -35.82 8.74
CA ILE A 44 -13.99 -36.90 9.72
C ILE A 44 -13.67 -36.26 11.09
N ASP A 45 -14.48 -36.55 12.10
CA ASP A 45 -14.46 -36.01 13.48
C ASP A 45 -15.01 -34.58 13.70
N LEU A 46 -15.74 -34.01 12.73
CA LEU A 46 -16.37 -32.69 12.91
C LEU A 46 -17.70 -32.77 13.65
N ARG A 47 -17.85 -31.92 14.67
CA ARG A 47 -19.10 -31.74 15.41
C ARG A 47 -20.00 -30.63 14.84
N ALA A 48 -19.48 -29.76 13.98
CA ALA A 48 -20.21 -28.68 13.32
C ALA A 48 -19.81 -28.56 11.85
N GLY A 49 -20.57 -27.79 11.07
CA GLY A 49 -20.29 -27.53 9.66
C GLY A 49 -19.05 -26.66 9.42
N TRP A 50 -18.55 -26.67 8.19
CA TRP A 50 -17.39 -25.87 7.77
C TRP A 50 -17.63 -24.37 7.89
N HIS A 51 -18.86 -23.91 7.63
CA HIS A 51 -19.19 -22.48 7.73
C HIS A 51 -19.19 -22.00 9.19
N ALA A 52 -19.40 -22.90 10.16
CA ALA A 52 -19.23 -22.64 11.59
C ALA A 52 -17.79 -22.23 11.92
N TYR A 53 -16.83 -23.02 11.42
CA TYR A 53 -15.41 -22.79 11.64
C TYR A 53 -14.84 -21.60 10.87
N LEU A 54 -15.35 -21.33 9.65
CA LEU A 54 -14.87 -20.23 8.82
C LEU A 54 -15.43 -18.86 9.24
N TRP A 55 -16.68 -18.81 9.70
CA TRP A 55 -17.36 -17.55 9.95
C TRP A 55 -17.64 -17.28 11.43
N TYR A 56 -18.15 -18.27 12.16
CA TYR A 56 -18.65 -18.11 13.53
C TYR A 56 -17.63 -18.44 14.64
N GLY A 57 -16.41 -18.85 14.27
CA GLY A 57 -15.27 -18.87 15.19
C GLY A 57 -15.26 -20.05 16.18
N GLU A 58 -15.90 -21.17 15.88
CA GLU A 58 -15.99 -22.34 16.77
C GLU A 58 -14.65 -23.06 17.02
N LYS A 59 -13.55 -22.59 16.43
CA LYS A 59 -12.18 -23.07 16.68
C LYS A 59 -11.77 -22.97 18.16
N SER A 60 -12.35 -22.04 18.93
CA SER A 60 -12.12 -21.89 20.37
C SER A 60 -12.84 -22.95 21.22
N MET A 61 -13.90 -23.58 20.69
CA MET A 61 -14.68 -24.58 21.42
C MET A 61 -14.14 -26.01 21.23
N GLU A 62 -13.41 -26.28 20.14
CA GLU A 62 -12.98 -27.65 19.81
C GLU A 62 -11.47 -27.79 19.59
N LYS A 63 -10.76 -28.21 20.66
CA LYS A 63 -9.32 -28.49 20.62
C LYS A 63 -8.92 -29.50 19.54
N LYS A 64 -9.77 -30.49 19.23
CA LYS A 64 -9.45 -31.56 18.26
C LYS A 64 -9.42 -31.08 16.81
N PHE A 65 -10.28 -30.15 16.41
CA PHE A 65 -10.29 -29.58 15.05
C PHE A 65 -9.10 -28.65 14.80
N GLY A 66 -8.69 -27.89 15.83
CA GLY A 66 -7.51 -27.02 15.78
C GLY A 66 -6.16 -27.75 15.80
N ASN A 67 -6.14 -29.04 16.14
CA ASN A 67 -4.91 -29.83 16.30
C ASN A 67 -4.44 -30.51 15.01
N HIS A 68 -5.26 -30.57 13.95
CA HIS A 68 -4.82 -31.11 12.66
C HIS A 68 -3.88 -30.11 11.97
N PHE A 69 -2.65 -30.54 11.68
CA PHE A 69 -1.58 -29.68 11.17
C PHE A 69 -1.98 -28.87 9.92
N ILE A 70 -2.65 -29.53 8.97
CA ILE A 70 -3.09 -28.90 7.71
C ILE A 70 -4.23 -27.90 7.95
N ARG A 71 -5.28 -28.30 8.69
CA ARG A 71 -6.49 -27.49 8.88
C ARG A 71 -6.22 -26.27 9.75
N SER A 72 -5.41 -26.44 10.78
CA SER A 72 -5.00 -25.36 11.67
C SER A 72 -4.26 -24.26 10.93
N SER A 73 -3.42 -24.63 9.95
CA SER A 73 -2.65 -23.74 9.09
C SER A 73 -3.56 -23.00 8.10
N LEU A 74 -4.48 -23.71 7.43
CA LEU A 74 -5.45 -23.11 6.52
C LEU A 74 -6.39 -22.11 7.23
N LEU A 75 -6.87 -22.44 8.42
CA LEU A 75 -7.70 -21.53 9.22
C LEU A 75 -6.92 -20.30 9.69
N LYS A 76 -5.63 -20.44 10.03
CA LYS A 76 -4.78 -19.29 10.38
C LYS A 76 -4.63 -18.34 9.19
N ILE A 77 -4.47 -18.89 7.98
CA ILE A 77 -4.41 -18.11 6.74
C ILE A 77 -5.76 -17.41 6.50
N TRP A 78 -6.87 -18.11 6.64
CA TRP A 78 -8.21 -17.53 6.48
C TRP A 78 -8.44 -16.37 7.47
N GLU A 79 -8.21 -16.57 8.76
CA GLU A 79 -8.40 -15.52 9.77
C GLU A 79 -7.50 -14.28 9.53
N LYS A 80 -6.29 -14.47 9.00
CA LYS A 80 -5.38 -13.37 8.62
C LYS A 80 -5.97 -12.48 7.51
N TYR A 81 -6.69 -13.05 6.54
CA TYR A 81 -7.20 -12.32 5.37
C TYR A 81 -8.71 -12.06 5.39
N LYS A 82 -9.49 -12.78 6.20
CA LYS A 82 -10.93 -12.59 6.41
C LYS A 82 -11.35 -11.13 6.61
N PRO A 83 -10.76 -10.33 7.52
CA PRO A 83 -11.17 -8.94 7.71
C PRO A 83 -10.88 -8.04 6.51
N LYS A 84 -9.96 -8.44 5.62
CA LYS A 84 -9.66 -7.72 4.37
C LYS A 84 -10.58 -8.14 3.23
N LEU A 85 -11.04 -9.40 3.24
CA LEU A 85 -11.92 -9.96 2.21
C LEU A 85 -13.38 -9.54 2.42
N TYR A 86 -13.86 -9.54 3.66
CA TYR A 86 -15.24 -9.24 4.00
C TYR A 86 -15.33 -8.34 5.23
N GLN A 87 -16.05 -7.22 5.10
CA GLN A 87 -16.41 -6.33 6.22
C GLN A 87 -17.82 -6.62 6.75
N LYS A 88 -18.64 -7.30 5.94
CA LYS A 88 -20.05 -7.65 6.17
C LYS A 88 -20.25 -9.15 5.96
N THR A 89 -21.41 -9.67 6.34
CA THR A 89 -21.70 -11.11 6.19
C THR A 89 -21.92 -11.47 4.73
N PRO A 90 -21.18 -12.46 4.19
CA PRO A 90 -21.27 -12.83 2.79
C PRO A 90 -22.46 -13.75 2.52
N LYS A 91 -23.01 -13.64 1.30
CA LYS A 91 -24.23 -14.36 0.91
C LYS A 91 -24.02 -15.86 0.66
N TRP A 92 -22.78 -16.33 0.54
CA TRP A 92 -22.49 -17.73 0.26
C TRP A 92 -22.56 -18.64 1.51
N ILE A 93 -22.60 -18.04 2.71
CA ILE A 93 -22.72 -18.81 3.96
C ILE A 93 -24.08 -19.49 4.01
N SER A 94 -24.07 -20.74 4.47
CA SER A 94 -25.25 -21.49 4.86
C SER A 94 -25.33 -21.60 6.38
N PRO A 95 -26.28 -20.91 7.03
CA PRO A 95 -26.48 -21.01 8.47
C PRO A 95 -26.86 -22.42 8.92
N LEU A 96 -27.63 -23.15 8.11
CA LEU A 96 -28.05 -24.51 8.44
C LEU A 96 -26.89 -25.50 8.40
N GLU A 97 -25.96 -25.35 7.45
CA GLU A 97 -24.73 -26.14 7.43
C GLU A 97 -23.90 -25.87 8.69
N ALA A 98 -23.76 -24.61 9.08
CA ALA A 98 -23.02 -24.23 10.29
C ALA A 98 -23.64 -24.82 11.58
N CYS A 99 -24.96 -24.96 11.65
CA CYS A 99 -25.65 -25.45 12.85
C CYS A 99 -25.61 -26.97 13.03
N GLN A 100 -25.57 -27.73 11.93
CA GLN A 100 -25.89 -29.15 11.98
C GLN A 100 -24.65 -30.01 12.25
N ARG A 101 -24.84 -31.05 13.07
CA ARG A 101 -23.87 -32.15 13.17
C ARG A 101 -23.86 -32.89 11.83
N ARG A 102 -22.66 -33.11 11.33
CA ARG A 102 -22.42 -33.57 9.97
C ARG A 102 -23.01 -34.96 9.66
N GLU A 103 -23.22 -35.77 10.68
CA GLU A 103 -23.81 -37.12 10.60
C GLU A 103 -25.21 -37.15 9.96
N ILE A 104 -25.90 -36.00 9.81
CA ILE A 104 -27.30 -35.91 9.34
C ILE A 104 -27.41 -35.20 7.97
N GLY A 105 -26.31 -34.94 7.26
CA GLY A 105 -26.31 -33.98 6.15
C GLY A 105 -27.07 -34.40 4.88
N GLY A 106 -28.07 -33.59 4.49
CA GLY A 106 -28.70 -33.62 3.17
C GLY A 106 -27.78 -33.13 2.04
N ALA A 107 -28.12 -33.48 0.79
CA ALA A 107 -27.27 -33.23 -0.38
C ALA A 107 -27.11 -31.75 -0.78
N THR A 108 -28.00 -30.86 -0.32
CA THR A 108 -28.01 -29.44 -0.68
C THR A 108 -28.39 -28.55 0.51
N TRP A 109 -27.49 -27.64 0.89
CA TRP A 109 -27.74 -26.66 1.96
C TRP A 109 -28.15 -25.30 1.38
N PRO A 110 -29.21 -24.66 1.90
CA PRO A 110 -29.61 -23.35 1.42
C PRO A 110 -28.62 -22.27 1.89
N LYS A 111 -28.18 -21.43 0.96
CA LYS A 111 -27.25 -20.31 1.23
C LYS A 111 -28.01 -19.01 1.45
N TYR A 112 -27.41 -18.01 2.09
CA TYR A 112 -28.05 -16.70 2.25
C TYR A 112 -28.47 -16.04 0.91
N LYS A 113 -27.82 -16.36 -0.21
CA LYS A 113 -28.26 -15.97 -1.57
C LYS A 113 -29.70 -16.40 -1.87
N ASP A 114 -30.09 -17.58 -1.40
CA ASP A 114 -31.36 -18.20 -1.76
C ASP A 114 -32.46 -17.88 -0.73
N ILE A 115 -32.05 -17.58 0.51
CA ILE A 115 -32.94 -17.40 1.66
C ILE A 115 -33.33 -15.93 1.92
N LEU A 116 -32.52 -14.96 1.46
CA LEU A 116 -32.78 -13.54 1.73
C LEU A 116 -33.56 -12.88 0.58
N ILE A 117 -34.64 -12.17 0.93
CA ILE A 117 -35.34 -11.24 0.04
C ILE A 117 -34.88 -9.82 0.37
N LYS A 118 -34.69 -8.97 -0.64
CA LYS A 118 -34.42 -7.54 -0.44
C LYS A 118 -35.76 -6.80 -0.42
N ASP A 119 -36.14 -6.27 0.73
CA ASP A 119 -37.29 -5.36 0.86
C ASP A 119 -36.84 -4.01 1.45
N LYS A 120 -37.16 -2.92 0.74
CA LYS A 120 -36.88 -1.51 1.12
C LYS A 120 -35.47 -1.26 1.69
N GLY A 121 -34.44 -1.88 1.12
CA GLY A 121 -33.04 -1.69 1.54
C GLY A 121 -32.58 -2.54 2.73
N THR A 122 -33.48 -3.34 3.30
CA THR A 122 -33.16 -4.34 4.32
C THR A 122 -33.32 -5.75 3.77
N TYR A 123 -32.41 -6.65 4.13
CA TYR A 123 -32.58 -8.07 3.83
C TYR A 123 -33.57 -8.64 4.84
N ILE A 124 -34.57 -9.38 4.37
CA ILE A 124 -35.57 -10.08 5.18
C ILE A 124 -35.46 -11.57 4.86
N LEU A 125 -35.61 -12.39 5.90
CA LEU A 125 -35.63 -13.84 5.79
C LEU A 125 -36.94 -14.33 5.15
N LYS A 126 -36.85 -15.21 4.14
CA LYS A 126 -38.00 -15.92 3.56
C LYS A 126 -38.79 -16.70 4.61
N SER A 127 -40.09 -16.85 4.39
CA SER A 127 -40.95 -17.66 5.26
C SER A 127 -40.59 -19.15 5.16
N GLN A 128 -40.94 -19.93 6.19
CA GLN A 128 -40.63 -21.36 6.24
C GLN A 128 -41.20 -22.12 5.01
N GLU A 129 -42.39 -21.73 4.56
CA GLU A 129 -43.06 -22.31 3.39
C GLU A 129 -42.32 -22.02 2.08
N GLU A 130 -41.76 -20.82 1.93
CA GLU A 130 -40.98 -20.42 0.74
C GLU A 130 -39.64 -21.15 0.65
N ILE A 131 -39.00 -21.42 1.78
CA ILE A 131 -37.75 -22.19 1.80
C ILE A 131 -38.04 -23.67 1.53
N ASN A 132 -39.13 -24.20 2.08
CA ASN A 132 -39.55 -25.59 1.85
C ASN A 132 -39.90 -25.89 0.39
N LYS A 133 -40.43 -24.90 -0.35
CA LYS A 133 -40.66 -25.00 -1.80
C LYS A 133 -39.38 -25.23 -2.61
N GLY A 134 -38.21 -24.82 -2.12
CA GLY A 134 -36.93 -24.91 -2.83
C GLY A 134 -35.98 -26.01 -2.33
N PHE A 135 -36.01 -26.36 -1.05
CA PHE A 135 -34.99 -27.23 -0.42
C PHE A 135 -35.57 -28.44 0.36
N GLY A 136 -36.88 -28.70 0.22
CA GLY A 136 -37.57 -29.78 0.95
C GLY A 136 -37.90 -29.41 2.39
N ASN A 137 -38.64 -30.29 3.09
CA ASN A 137 -39.27 -30.03 4.39
C ASN A 137 -38.25 -29.67 5.50
N LEU A 138 -37.96 -28.38 5.68
CA LEU A 138 -37.32 -27.87 6.88
C LEU A 138 -38.31 -27.90 8.03
N GLY A 139 -37.93 -28.61 9.09
CA GLY A 139 -38.70 -28.64 10.33
C GLY A 139 -38.69 -27.29 11.04
N TRP A 140 -39.69 -27.05 11.90
CA TRP A 140 -39.80 -25.82 12.71
C TRP A 140 -38.51 -25.50 13.49
N PHE A 141 -37.84 -26.53 14.01
CA PHE A 141 -36.59 -26.38 14.77
C PHE A 141 -35.43 -25.84 13.90
N GLN A 142 -35.27 -26.36 12.69
CA GLN A 142 -34.23 -25.90 11.76
C GLN A 142 -34.47 -24.45 11.32
N TYR A 143 -35.73 -24.09 11.09
CA TYR A 143 -36.09 -22.70 10.78
C TYR A 143 -35.80 -21.75 11.95
N ARG A 144 -36.04 -22.19 13.19
CA ARG A 144 -35.68 -21.43 14.40
C ARG A 144 -34.17 -21.20 14.51
N GLN A 145 -33.36 -22.23 14.28
CA GLN A 145 -31.89 -22.10 14.28
C GLN A 145 -31.43 -21.09 13.23
N LEU A 146 -31.98 -21.17 12.01
CA LEU A 146 -31.68 -20.22 10.94
C LEU A 146 -32.00 -18.78 11.36
N LYS A 147 -33.14 -18.55 12.01
CA LYS A 147 -33.54 -17.24 12.52
C LYS A 147 -32.57 -16.68 13.57
N GLU A 148 -31.99 -17.52 14.42
CA GLU A 148 -30.99 -17.11 15.42
C GLU A 148 -29.69 -16.63 14.76
N TYR A 149 -29.18 -17.35 13.77
CA TYR A 149 -27.99 -16.96 13.01
C TYR A 149 -28.24 -15.72 12.18
N TYR A 150 -29.40 -15.62 11.53
CA TYR A 150 -29.82 -14.43 10.81
C TYR A 150 -29.87 -13.19 11.73
N ASN A 151 -30.38 -13.32 12.96
CA ASN A 151 -30.41 -12.20 13.90
C ASN A 151 -29.00 -11.75 14.31
N LYS A 152 -28.05 -12.67 14.48
CA LYS A 152 -26.63 -12.36 14.75
C LYS A 152 -25.99 -11.64 13.56
N ASP A 153 -26.20 -12.17 12.35
CA ASP A 153 -25.61 -11.63 11.12
C ASP A 153 -26.24 -10.32 10.66
N LYS A 154 -27.51 -10.07 11.01
CA LYS A 154 -28.21 -8.80 10.76
C LYS A 154 -27.55 -7.62 11.46
N ILE A 155 -26.91 -7.83 12.62
CA ILE A 155 -26.18 -6.79 13.36
C ILE A 155 -24.96 -6.31 12.56
N LEU A 156 -24.23 -7.24 11.93
CA LEU A 156 -23.07 -6.95 11.08
C LEU A 156 -23.49 -6.41 9.70
N GLY A 157 -24.68 -6.82 9.23
CA GLY A 157 -25.24 -6.46 7.94
C GLY A 157 -24.68 -7.32 6.79
N PHE A 158 -25.47 -7.48 5.73
CA PHE A 158 -25.11 -8.30 4.57
C PHE A 158 -24.44 -7.48 3.47
N GLU A 159 -23.57 -8.13 2.70
CA GLU A 159 -22.83 -7.47 1.62
C GLU A 159 -23.71 -7.25 0.37
N GLU A 160 -23.79 -6.01 -0.15
CA GLU A 160 -24.69 -5.75 -1.28
C GLU A 160 -24.09 -6.15 -2.64
N LYS A 161 -22.77 -5.99 -2.82
CA LYS A 161 -22.04 -6.22 -4.07
C LYS A 161 -21.25 -7.53 -4.01
N GLU A 162 -21.00 -8.15 -5.17
CA GLU A 162 -20.11 -9.31 -5.24
C GLU A 162 -18.67 -8.92 -4.92
N SER A 163 -18.15 -9.48 -3.83
CA SER A 163 -16.79 -9.25 -3.37
C SER A 163 -15.76 -9.90 -4.28
N PHE A 164 -14.49 -9.48 -4.17
CA PHE A 164 -13.38 -10.09 -4.90
C PHE A 164 -13.36 -11.61 -4.73
N TRP A 165 -13.58 -12.09 -3.50
CA TRP A 165 -13.63 -13.51 -3.19
C TRP A 165 -14.79 -14.24 -3.88
N ASP A 166 -15.97 -13.61 -3.99
CA ASP A 166 -17.12 -14.20 -4.70
C ASP A 166 -16.83 -14.38 -6.20
N LYS A 167 -16.03 -13.50 -6.80
CA LYS A 167 -15.56 -13.64 -8.18
C LYS A 167 -14.53 -14.76 -8.31
N VAL A 168 -13.59 -14.86 -7.36
CA VAL A 168 -12.61 -15.96 -7.30
C VAL A 168 -13.30 -17.31 -7.12
N MET A 169 -14.42 -17.39 -6.38
CA MET A 169 -15.20 -18.61 -6.24
C MET A 169 -15.76 -19.10 -7.58
N LYS A 170 -16.17 -18.20 -8.48
CA LYS A 170 -16.74 -18.55 -9.79
C LYS A 170 -15.69 -18.93 -10.84
N LEU A 171 -14.46 -18.43 -10.71
CA LEU A 171 -13.39 -18.70 -11.68
C LEU A 171 -12.81 -20.09 -11.48
N GLU A 172 -12.55 -20.82 -12.57
CA GLU A 172 -11.92 -22.16 -12.53
C GLU A 172 -10.42 -22.14 -12.84
N LYS A 173 -9.93 -21.14 -13.59
CA LYS A 173 -8.53 -21.06 -14.05
C LYS A 173 -7.77 -19.91 -13.39
N LYS A 174 -6.45 -20.09 -13.21
CA LYS A 174 -5.48 -19.08 -12.71
C LYS A 174 -5.81 -18.46 -11.35
N GLN A 175 -6.54 -19.18 -10.49
CA GLN A 175 -6.94 -18.71 -9.17
C GLN A 175 -5.74 -18.30 -8.29
N ILE A 176 -4.67 -19.13 -8.26
CA ILE A 176 -3.47 -18.86 -7.46
C ILE A 176 -2.86 -17.51 -7.85
N SER A 177 -2.66 -17.30 -9.16
CA SER A 177 -2.06 -16.07 -9.68
C SER A 177 -2.89 -14.84 -9.33
N ILE A 178 -4.22 -14.90 -9.48
CA ILE A 178 -5.13 -13.79 -9.16
C ILE A 178 -5.10 -13.44 -7.67
N ILE A 179 -5.14 -14.45 -6.81
CA ILE A 179 -5.06 -14.26 -5.35
C ILE A 179 -3.68 -13.70 -4.99
N TYR A 180 -2.61 -14.27 -5.52
CA TYR A 180 -1.24 -13.85 -5.26
C TYR A 180 -0.98 -12.38 -5.66
N THR A 181 -1.42 -11.95 -6.85
CA THR A 181 -1.33 -10.53 -7.25
C THR A 181 -2.08 -9.63 -6.27
N LYS A 182 -3.25 -10.05 -5.80
CA LYS A 182 -4.03 -9.30 -4.80
C LYS A 182 -3.34 -9.23 -3.43
N LEU A 183 -2.71 -10.34 -3.01
CA LEU A 183 -1.92 -10.38 -1.77
C LEU A 183 -0.69 -9.46 -1.86
N ILE A 184 -0.02 -9.42 -3.02
CA ILE A 184 1.09 -8.49 -3.28
C ILE A 184 0.60 -7.04 -3.18
N GLU A 185 -0.52 -6.70 -3.81
CA GLU A 185 -1.08 -5.34 -3.72
C GLU A 185 -1.26 -4.92 -2.26
N TRP A 186 -1.92 -5.75 -1.45
CA TRP A 186 -2.15 -5.45 -0.03
C TRP A 186 -0.88 -5.31 0.79
N GLU A 187 0.17 -6.06 0.48
CA GLU A 187 1.43 -5.97 1.20
C GLU A 187 2.29 -4.78 0.72
N THR A 188 2.29 -4.49 -0.58
CA THR A 188 2.99 -3.32 -1.16
C THR A 188 2.41 -2.00 -0.66
N GLU A 189 1.09 -1.92 -0.46
CA GLU A 189 0.41 -0.73 0.05
C GLU A 189 0.71 -0.48 1.53
N THR A 190 0.99 -1.52 2.33
CA THR A 190 0.90 -1.41 3.79
C THR A 190 2.23 -1.32 4.53
N VAL A 191 3.29 -2.03 4.10
CA VAL A 191 4.45 -2.27 4.98
C VAL A 191 5.51 -1.15 4.95
N PRO A 192 6.02 -0.67 3.79
CA PRO A 192 7.14 0.28 3.79
C PRO A 192 6.66 1.74 3.95
N ILE A 193 5.51 2.05 3.36
CA ILE A 193 4.95 3.40 3.29
C ILE A 193 4.56 3.88 4.68
N LYS A 194 3.88 3.05 5.47
CA LYS A 194 3.42 3.43 6.82
C LYS A 194 4.57 3.66 7.79
N GLU A 195 5.56 2.77 7.82
CA GLU A 195 6.72 2.97 8.72
C GLU A 195 7.52 4.22 8.39
N SER A 196 7.82 4.45 7.10
CA SER A 196 8.56 5.64 6.71
C SER A 196 7.75 6.91 6.97
N MET A 197 6.46 6.89 6.67
CA MET A 197 5.53 7.99 6.95
C MET A 197 5.48 8.32 8.44
N ILE A 198 5.34 7.32 9.32
CA ILE A 198 5.33 7.51 10.78
C ILE A 198 6.63 8.17 11.24
N LYS A 199 7.77 7.65 10.80
CA LYS A 199 9.07 8.23 11.16
C LYS A 199 9.21 9.65 10.64
N TRP A 200 8.61 10.00 9.49
CA TRP A 200 8.64 11.36 8.93
C TRP A 200 7.71 12.30 9.69
N ALA A 201 6.50 11.85 10.04
CA ALA A 201 5.61 12.60 10.92
C ALA A 201 6.27 12.93 12.26
N GLN A 202 6.96 11.97 12.87
CA GLN A 202 7.73 12.18 14.12
C GLN A 202 8.80 13.27 13.98
N ASN A 203 9.57 13.26 12.90
CA ASN A 203 10.64 14.24 12.67
C ASN A 203 10.11 15.65 12.35
N LEU A 204 8.96 15.73 11.66
CA LEU A 204 8.35 17.00 11.29
C LEU A 204 7.52 17.62 12.42
N GLY A 205 7.13 16.82 13.43
CA GLY A 205 6.23 17.25 14.49
C GLY A 205 4.80 17.54 14.01
N LYS A 206 4.45 17.11 12.79
CA LYS A 206 3.15 17.33 12.15
C LYS A 206 2.58 15.98 11.68
N THR A 207 1.27 15.81 11.78
CA THR A 207 0.58 14.65 11.21
C THR A 207 0.59 14.73 9.70
N ILE A 208 1.09 13.68 9.02
CA ILE A 208 1.01 13.56 7.56
C ILE A 208 -0.18 12.66 7.24
N HIS A 209 -1.15 13.19 6.49
CA HIS A 209 -2.29 12.39 6.03
C HIS A 209 -1.84 11.41 4.94
N LEU A 210 -2.41 10.20 4.94
CA LEU A 210 -2.11 9.16 3.95
C LEU A 210 -2.39 9.64 2.51
N THR A 211 -3.46 10.41 2.32
CA THR A 211 -3.84 10.96 1.02
C THR A 211 -2.79 11.92 0.46
N GLU A 212 -2.21 12.78 1.31
CA GLU A 212 -1.11 13.68 0.92
C GLU A 212 0.16 12.89 0.58
N TRP A 213 0.45 11.85 1.37
CA TRP A 213 1.59 10.97 1.17
C TRP A 213 1.50 10.21 -0.16
N GLU A 214 0.35 9.61 -0.43
CA GLU A 214 0.05 8.91 -1.68
C GLU A 214 0.09 9.86 -2.88
N LYS A 215 -0.45 11.08 -2.74
CA LYS A 215 -0.34 12.10 -3.79
C LYS A 215 1.13 12.39 -4.08
N ALA A 216 1.94 12.65 -3.05
CA ALA A 216 3.36 12.92 -3.23
C ALA A 216 4.12 11.76 -3.88
N TRP A 217 3.76 10.51 -3.56
CA TRP A 217 4.34 9.32 -4.17
C TRP A 217 3.91 9.15 -5.64
N ASN A 218 2.62 9.20 -5.92
CA ASN A 218 2.05 8.83 -7.22
C ASN A 218 2.13 9.95 -8.26
N SER A 219 1.98 11.22 -7.88
CA SER A 219 1.98 12.33 -8.84
C SER A 219 3.41 12.77 -9.20
N ARG A 220 4.32 12.79 -8.22
CA ARG A 220 5.63 13.44 -8.42
C ARG A 220 6.68 12.56 -9.07
N LEU A 221 6.58 11.26 -8.88
CA LEU A 221 7.36 10.29 -9.68
C LEU A 221 7.01 10.36 -11.18
N LYS A 222 5.86 10.96 -11.54
CA LYS A 222 5.44 11.15 -12.94
C LYS A 222 5.94 12.45 -13.57
N PHE A 223 6.42 13.42 -12.78
CA PHE A 223 6.90 14.71 -13.32
C PHE A 223 8.19 14.55 -14.13
N THR A 224 9.06 13.62 -13.71
CA THR A 224 10.38 13.44 -14.30
C THR A 224 10.47 12.07 -14.97
N TYR A 225 11.20 11.98 -16.08
CA TYR A 225 11.48 10.70 -16.74
C TYR A 225 12.89 10.19 -16.43
N ALA A 226 13.81 11.10 -16.11
CA ALA A 226 15.17 10.78 -15.72
C ALA A 226 15.18 9.88 -14.48
N THR A 227 15.89 8.77 -14.59
CA THR A 227 16.04 7.77 -13.52
C THR A 227 16.73 8.36 -12.30
N GLU A 228 17.77 9.19 -12.49
CA GLU A 228 18.49 9.87 -11.38
C GLU A 228 17.55 10.71 -10.51
N LEU A 229 16.61 11.44 -11.12
CA LEU A 229 15.67 12.30 -10.41
C LEU A 229 14.64 11.48 -9.63
N LYS A 230 14.15 10.38 -10.21
CA LYS A 230 13.26 9.43 -9.51
C LYS A 230 13.98 8.72 -8.36
N GLU A 231 15.23 8.35 -8.56
CA GLU A 231 16.05 7.69 -7.54
C GLU A 231 16.25 8.62 -6.33
N ASN A 232 16.54 9.91 -6.55
CA ASN A 232 16.65 10.87 -5.44
C ASN A 232 15.37 10.92 -4.60
N TRP A 233 14.20 10.94 -5.24
CA TRP A 233 12.91 10.90 -4.57
C TRP A 233 12.76 9.65 -3.69
N ILE A 234 13.00 8.47 -4.25
CA ILE A 234 12.91 7.19 -3.53
C ILE A 234 13.90 7.18 -2.35
N LYS A 235 15.13 7.65 -2.56
CA LYS A 235 16.16 7.74 -1.51
C LYS A 235 15.74 8.65 -0.36
N MET A 236 15.07 9.76 -0.64
CA MET A 236 14.55 10.66 0.40
C MET A 236 13.35 10.05 1.14
N PHE A 237 12.39 9.51 0.40
CA PHE A 237 11.21 8.88 0.97
C PHE A 237 11.58 7.73 1.92
N TYR A 238 12.53 6.87 1.53
CA TYR A 238 12.97 5.74 2.35
C TYR A 238 14.15 6.03 3.27
N ARG A 239 14.68 7.26 3.28
CA ARG A 239 15.83 7.65 4.12
C ARG A 239 17.06 6.77 3.88
N TRP A 240 17.35 6.55 2.61
CA TRP A 240 18.37 5.61 2.16
C TRP A 240 19.79 5.96 2.62
N TYR A 241 20.08 7.25 2.78
CA TYR A 241 21.43 7.71 3.12
C TYR A 241 21.90 7.18 4.48
N LEU A 242 23.08 6.54 4.47
CA LEU A 242 23.76 6.05 5.66
C LEU A 242 24.12 7.21 6.59
N THR A 243 23.75 7.08 7.86
CA THR A 243 23.98 8.12 8.88
C THR A 243 25.13 7.72 9.81
N PRO A 244 25.84 8.69 10.43
CA PRO A 244 26.88 8.40 11.41
C PRO A 244 26.47 7.41 12.51
N PRO A 245 25.26 7.47 13.11
CA PRO A 245 24.82 6.50 14.10
C PRO A 245 24.68 5.08 13.55
N LYS A 246 24.23 4.92 12.30
CA LYS A 246 24.18 3.60 11.66
C LYS A 246 25.59 3.05 11.45
N LEU A 247 26.52 3.90 11.05
CA LEU A 247 27.91 3.52 10.80
C LEU A 247 28.69 3.21 12.10
N SER A 248 28.45 3.95 13.17
CA SER A 248 29.04 3.67 14.48
C SER A 248 28.61 2.31 15.04
N ASN A 249 27.40 1.86 14.71
CA ASN A 249 26.92 0.54 15.11
C ASN A 249 27.68 -0.60 14.39
N PHE A 250 28.08 -0.39 13.12
CA PHE A 250 28.91 -1.37 12.39
C PHE A 250 30.38 -1.31 12.82
N ASN A 251 30.89 -0.11 13.10
CA ASN A 251 32.29 0.09 13.48
C ASN A 251 32.40 1.08 14.64
N LYS A 252 32.77 0.56 15.82
CA LYS A 252 32.91 1.32 17.06
C LYS A 252 33.95 2.45 16.99
N LYS A 253 34.89 2.43 16.02
CA LYS A 253 35.87 3.51 15.81
C LYS A 253 35.25 4.77 15.19
N ILE A 254 34.06 4.66 14.58
CA ILE A 254 33.39 5.77 13.91
C ILE A 254 32.49 6.50 14.93
N SER A 255 32.67 7.81 15.03
CA SER A 255 31.83 8.66 15.88
C SER A 255 30.38 8.71 15.38
N ASN A 256 29.42 8.67 16.29
CA ASN A 256 27.98 8.84 16.00
C ASN A 256 27.59 10.32 15.76
N LYS A 257 28.52 11.25 15.88
CA LYS A 257 28.30 12.69 15.70
C LYS A 257 28.13 13.05 14.22
N CYS A 258 27.40 14.13 13.95
CA CYS A 258 27.19 14.63 12.60
C CYS A 258 28.51 15.04 11.94
N TRP A 259 28.74 14.62 10.69
CA TRP A 259 29.93 15.00 9.93
C TRP A 259 30.09 16.50 9.71
N LYS A 260 28.99 17.27 9.74
CA LYS A 260 29.02 18.70 9.43
C LYS A 260 29.26 19.58 10.65
N CYS A 261 28.45 19.43 11.71
CA CYS A 261 28.59 20.24 12.93
C CYS A 261 29.53 19.62 13.96
N ASN A 262 29.70 18.29 13.97
CA ASN A 262 30.44 17.55 15.00
C ASN A 262 29.94 17.77 16.45
N ASP A 263 28.74 18.31 16.62
CA ASP A 263 28.16 18.64 17.93
C ASP A 263 27.13 17.59 18.36
N GLN A 264 26.07 17.41 17.56
CA GLN A 264 24.93 16.53 17.86
C GLN A 264 25.04 15.17 17.14
N VAL A 265 24.24 14.20 17.61
CA VAL A 265 24.09 12.89 16.96
C VAL A 265 23.60 13.09 15.53
N GLY A 266 24.32 12.49 14.57
CA GLY A 266 24.07 12.64 13.14
C GLY A 266 22.86 11.87 12.65
N THR A 267 21.68 12.07 13.22
CA THR A 267 20.44 11.45 12.73
C THR A 267 20.16 11.89 11.30
N PHE A 268 19.36 11.12 10.56
CA PHE A 268 19.03 11.44 9.16
C PHE A 268 18.46 12.85 9.04
N TYR A 269 17.51 13.20 9.92
CA TYR A 269 16.87 14.50 9.93
C TYR A 269 17.81 15.62 10.40
N HIS A 270 18.73 15.33 11.32
CA HIS A 270 19.75 16.31 11.70
C HIS A 270 20.68 16.64 10.55
N CYS A 271 21.24 15.63 9.89
CA CYS A 271 22.15 15.84 8.78
C CYS A 271 21.50 16.55 7.59
N TRP A 272 20.20 16.33 7.34
CA TRP A 272 19.47 16.99 6.26
C TRP A 272 18.92 18.37 6.63
N TRP A 273 18.48 18.60 7.87
CA TRP A 273 17.70 19.80 8.20
C TRP A 273 18.11 20.48 9.50
N THR A 274 18.17 19.77 10.64
CA THR A 274 18.33 20.46 11.94
C THR A 274 19.75 20.96 12.21
N CYS A 275 20.76 20.40 11.53
CA CYS A 275 22.14 20.85 11.60
C CYS A 275 22.29 22.32 11.18
N LYS A 276 23.03 23.13 11.97
CA LYS A 276 23.26 24.57 11.69
C LYS A 276 23.76 24.81 10.26
N LYS A 277 24.71 24.00 9.81
CA LYS A 277 25.26 24.03 8.44
C LYS A 277 24.20 23.67 7.39
N ALA A 278 23.38 22.65 7.64
CA ALA A 278 22.29 22.28 6.74
C ALA A 278 21.22 23.38 6.64
N LYS A 279 20.81 23.98 7.77
CA LYS A 279 19.86 25.09 7.80
C LYS A 279 20.33 26.26 6.94
N ASN A 280 21.60 26.64 7.06
CA ASN A 280 22.16 27.74 6.26
C ASN A 280 22.12 27.45 4.75
N TYR A 281 22.37 26.20 4.35
CA TYR A 281 22.24 25.78 2.96
C TYR A 281 20.79 25.92 2.47
N TRP A 282 19.84 25.33 3.20
CA TRP A 282 18.43 25.37 2.82
C TRP A 282 17.84 26.77 2.82
N LYS A 283 18.30 27.65 3.72
CA LYS A 283 17.91 29.06 3.73
C LYS A 283 18.34 29.78 2.44
N LYS A 284 19.60 29.61 2.01
CA LYS A 284 20.09 30.18 0.75
C LYS A 284 19.33 29.66 -0.48
N ILE A 285 19.04 28.36 -0.50
CA ILE A 285 18.26 27.72 -1.57
C ILE A 285 16.83 28.26 -1.58
N HIS A 286 16.18 28.35 -0.42
CA HIS A 286 14.83 28.88 -0.24
C HIS A 286 14.73 30.32 -0.74
N GLU A 287 15.60 31.22 -0.27
CA GLU A 287 15.65 32.62 -0.73
C GLU A 287 15.83 32.72 -2.25
N THR A 288 16.64 31.84 -2.84
CA THR A 288 16.86 31.84 -4.29
C THR A 288 15.65 31.31 -5.04
N ILE A 289 15.01 30.24 -4.57
CA ILE A 289 13.80 29.66 -5.18
C ILE A 289 12.64 30.68 -5.14
N GLN A 290 12.47 31.39 -4.02
CA GLN A 290 11.45 32.43 -3.91
C GLN A 290 11.65 33.54 -4.94
N LYS A 291 12.90 33.96 -5.18
CA LYS A 291 13.23 34.95 -6.22
C LYS A 291 12.96 34.41 -7.63
N VAL A 292 13.38 33.18 -7.92
CA VAL A 292 13.22 32.55 -9.24
C VAL A 292 11.74 32.37 -9.61
N LEU A 293 10.94 31.88 -8.67
CA LEU A 293 9.54 31.54 -8.94
C LEU A 293 8.56 32.67 -8.59
N GLN A 294 9.06 33.75 -7.96
CA GLN A 294 8.27 34.89 -7.47
C GLN A 294 7.10 34.43 -6.57
N ILE A 295 7.39 33.57 -5.61
CA ILE A 295 6.41 32.98 -4.69
C ILE A 295 6.82 33.15 -3.24
N ASN A 296 5.83 33.31 -2.37
CA ASN A 296 6.03 33.30 -0.92
C ASN A 296 5.78 31.90 -0.37
N ILE A 297 6.84 31.21 0.06
CA ILE A 297 6.74 29.86 0.65
C ILE A 297 7.41 29.89 2.02
N GLU A 298 6.82 29.23 2.99
CA GLU A 298 7.44 29.00 4.30
C GLU A 298 8.61 28.00 4.22
N LEU A 299 9.66 28.24 5.01
CA LEU A 299 10.80 27.34 5.16
C LEU A 299 10.40 26.10 6.00
N ASP A 300 9.55 25.25 5.47
CA ASP A 300 9.12 24.00 6.10
C ASP A 300 9.88 22.79 5.50
N PRO A 301 10.49 21.92 6.34
CA PRO A 301 11.11 20.68 5.89
C PRO A 301 10.16 19.78 5.07
N LYS A 302 8.84 19.84 5.29
CA LYS A 302 7.83 19.13 4.48
C LYS A 302 7.93 19.53 3.00
N HIS A 303 8.12 20.82 2.71
CA HIS A 303 8.29 21.32 1.34
C HIS A 303 9.66 20.92 0.77
N PHE A 304 10.74 21.13 1.52
CA PHE A 304 12.10 20.96 0.97
C PHE A 304 12.59 19.52 0.91
N LEU A 305 12.22 18.66 1.87
CA LEU A 305 12.70 17.27 1.95
C LEU A 305 11.74 16.26 1.32
N LEU A 306 10.44 16.51 1.42
CA LEU A 306 9.40 15.65 0.84
C LEU A 306 8.72 16.28 -0.38
N GLY A 307 9.08 17.51 -0.75
CA GLY A 307 8.51 18.22 -1.90
C GLY A 307 7.04 18.56 -1.76
N MET A 308 6.41 18.29 -0.60
CA MET A 308 4.96 18.32 -0.31
C MET A 308 4.41 19.74 -0.26
N ILE A 309 4.48 20.45 -1.39
CA ILE A 309 3.88 21.76 -1.59
C ILE A 309 2.58 21.66 -2.39
N ASN A 310 1.66 22.58 -2.13
CA ASN A 310 0.47 22.80 -2.95
C ASN A 310 0.42 24.29 -3.29
N ILE A 311 1.15 24.68 -4.34
CA ILE A 311 1.20 26.08 -4.78
C ILE A 311 -0.11 26.38 -5.51
N GLU A 312 -1.09 26.97 -4.81
CA GLU A 312 -2.26 27.71 -5.33
C GLU A 312 -2.84 27.27 -6.70
N LYS A 313 -2.85 25.96 -6.99
CA LYS A 313 -3.27 25.35 -8.26
C LYS A 313 -2.41 25.69 -9.50
N ASP A 314 -1.24 26.32 -9.38
CA ASP A 314 -0.29 26.49 -10.49
C ASP A 314 0.62 25.25 -10.64
N LYS A 315 0.18 24.33 -11.50
CA LYS A 315 0.90 23.08 -11.77
C LYS A 315 2.28 23.31 -12.40
N ASP A 316 2.46 24.35 -13.20
CA ASP A 316 3.73 24.57 -13.91
C ASP A 316 4.80 25.07 -12.92
N LYS A 317 4.42 25.96 -11.99
CA LYS A 317 5.30 26.35 -10.86
C LYS A 317 5.58 25.21 -9.90
N GLU A 318 4.61 24.33 -9.62
CA GLU A 318 4.83 23.14 -8.78
C GLU A 318 5.88 22.21 -9.41
N ILE A 319 5.82 21.99 -10.73
CA ILE A 319 6.78 21.16 -11.45
C ILE A 319 8.19 21.77 -11.37
N LEU A 320 8.34 23.06 -11.62
CA LEU A 320 9.62 23.75 -11.51
C LEU A 320 10.20 23.69 -10.09
N PHE A 321 9.37 23.97 -9.08
CA PHE A 321 9.79 23.88 -7.68
C PHE A 321 10.34 22.50 -7.33
N ASN A 322 9.68 21.44 -7.81
CA ASN A 322 10.16 20.07 -7.60
C ASN A 322 11.51 19.83 -8.27
N TYR A 323 11.73 20.30 -9.50
CA TYR A 323 13.04 20.17 -10.16
C TYR A 323 14.16 20.89 -9.40
N LEU A 324 13.91 22.13 -8.95
CA LEU A 324 14.88 22.93 -8.20
C LEU A 324 15.28 22.26 -6.87
N ILE A 325 14.30 21.67 -6.19
CA ILE A 325 14.53 20.93 -4.94
C ILE A 325 15.29 19.64 -5.17
N ILE A 326 14.95 18.85 -6.21
CA ILE A 326 15.68 17.62 -6.52
C ILE A 326 17.14 17.97 -6.82
N ALA A 327 17.39 19.04 -7.58
CA ALA A 327 18.74 19.54 -7.84
C ALA A 327 19.49 19.83 -6.54
N ALA A 328 18.84 20.56 -5.60
CA ALA A 328 19.43 20.89 -4.31
C ALA A 328 19.75 19.64 -3.49
N ARG A 329 18.82 18.67 -3.44
CA ARG A 329 19.03 17.40 -2.73
C ARG A 329 20.17 16.59 -3.33
N ILE A 330 20.26 16.48 -4.65
CA ILE A 330 21.33 15.73 -5.31
C ILE A 330 22.69 16.36 -4.99
N VAL A 331 22.79 17.68 -5.12
CA VAL A 331 24.04 18.40 -4.84
C VAL A 331 24.43 18.29 -3.37
N TYR A 332 23.48 18.41 -2.44
CA TYR A 332 23.73 18.20 -1.02
C TYR A 332 24.17 16.77 -0.70
N ALA A 333 23.55 15.77 -1.34
CA ALA A 333 23.89 14.36 -1.18
C ALA A 333 25.29 14.02 -1.71
N ARG A 334 25.82 14.72 -2.71
CA ARG A 334 27.23 14.55 -3.15
C ARG A 334 28.22 14.88 -2.03
N TYR A 335 27.86 15.82 -1.15
CA TYR A 335 28.66 16.23 0.02
C TYR A 335 28.18 15.56 1.31
N TRP A 336 27.51 14.41 1.23
CA TRP A 336 26.85 13.79 2.39
C TRP A 336 27.83 13.46 3.52
N LYS A 337 28.95 12.80 3.22
CA LYS A 337 29.99 12.42 4.20
C LYS A 337 31.03 13.51 4.48
N LYS A 338 31.01 14.61 3.71
CA LYS A 338 32.00 15.70 3.81
C LYS A 338 31.58 16.73 4.86
N LYS A 339 32.57 17.37 5.51
CA LYS A 339 32.35 18.47 6.48
C LYS A 339 31.83 19.75 5.81
N GLU A 340 32.18 19.93 4.55
CA GLU A 340 31.80 21.06 3.70
C GLU A 340 30.33 20.98 3.26
N ILE A 341 29.82 22.14 2.86
CA ILE A 341 28.48 22.32 2.29
C ILE A 341 28.68 22.73 0.83
N PRO A 342 27.84 22.25 -0.11
CA PRO A 342 27.91 22.70 -1.48
C PRO A 342 27.66 24.21 -1.62
N GLU A 343 28.33 24.83 -2.58
CA GLU A 343 28.09 26.20 -2.96
C GLU A 343 26.84 26.36 -3.82
N LEU A 344 26.32 27.59 -3.88
CA LEU A 344 25.16 27.93 -4.73
C LEU A 344 25.47 27.72 -6.22
N SER A 345 26.70 28.00 -6.65
CA SER A 345 27.19 27.81 -8.02
C SER A 345 26.96 26.38 -8.51
N GLN A 346 27.34 25.38 -7.70
CA GLN A 346 27.17 23.96 -8.02
C GLN A 346 25.70 23.56 -8.16
N TRP A 347 24.83 24.16 -7.36
CA TRP A 347 23.39 23.96 -7.49
C TRP A 347 22.84 24.52 -8.80
N LEU A 348 23.27 25.73 -9.19
CA LEU A 348 22.87 26.33 -10.47
C LEU A 348 23.36 25.50 -11.68
N VAL A 349 24.58 24.95 -11.63
CA VAL A 349 25.08 24.03 -12.66
C VAL A 349 24.20 22.78 -12.75
N LYS A 350 23.80 22.19 -11.61
CA LYS A 350 22.91 21.02 -11.64
C LYS A 350 21.51 21.36 -12.17
N ILE A 351 21.03 22.57 -11.97
CA ILE A 351 19.76 23.04 -12.57
C ILE A 351 19.88 23.10 -14.09
N LEU A 352 20.99 23.64 -14.62
CA LEU A 352 21.26 23.66 -16.06
C LEU A 352 21.28 22.24 -16.66
N GLU A 353 21.97 21.29 -16.01
CA GLU A 353 21.96 19.89 -16.42
C GLU A 353 20.54 19.32 -16.49
N ILE A 354 19.72 19.56 -15.46
CA ILE A 354 18.34 19.06 -15.39
C ILE A 354 17.47 19.70 -16.48
N MET A 355 17.62 20.99 -16.73
CA MET A 355 16.90 21.71 -17.77
C MET A 355 17.24 21.16 -19.16
N ASN A 356 18.52 20.92 -19.44
CA ASN A 356 18.96 20.33 -20.70
C ASN A 356 18.44 18.90 -20.87
N MET A 357 18.51 18.08 -19.81
CA MET A 357 17.99 16.72 -19.83
C MET A 357 16.47 16.67 -20.08
N ASP A 358 15.71 17.59 -19.48
CA ASP A 358 14.26 17.66 -19.69
C ASP A 358 13.92 18.07 -21.13
N LYS A 359 14.65 19.04 -21.70
CA LYS A 359 14.52 19.44 -23.11
C LYS A 359 14.83 18.28 -24.07
N LEU A 360 15.94 17.57 -23.86
CA LEU A 360 16.30 16.40 -24.67
C LEU A 360 15.26 15.28 -24.56
N THR A 361 14.78 15.01 -23.34
CA THR A 361 13.76 13.97 -23.11
C THR A 361 12.42 14.33 -23.78
N TYR A 362 12.07 15.61 -23.83
CA TYR A 362 10.93 16.09 -24.58
C TYR A 362 11.10 15.84 -26.09
N LEU A 363 12.23 16.24 -26.67
CA LEU A 363 12.51 16.05 -28.10
C LEU A 363 12.46 14.56 -28.51
N LEU A 364 13.08 13.68 -27.74
CA LEU A 364 13.07 12.24 -28.01
C LEU A 364 11.66 11.64 -28.02
N LYS A 365 10.77 12.11 -27.13
CA LYS A 365 9.39 11.60 -27.06
C LYS A 365 8.50 12.15 -28.15
N ASN A 366 8.71 13.40 -28.54
CA ASN A 366 7.98 14.01 -29.64
C ASN A 366 8.31 13.28 -30.96
N ASN A 367 9.58 12.94 -31.18
CA ASN A 367 10.01 12.15 -32.33
C ASN A 367 9.41 10.73 -32.33
N ASN A 368 9.14 10.16 -31.15
CA ASN A 368 8.51 8.84 -30.99
C ASN A 368 6.97 8.90 -31.00
N GLY A 369 6.35 10.03 -31.34
CA GLY A 369 4.90 10.18 -31.47
C GLY A 369 4.11 10.18 -30.14
N ILE A 370 4.77 10.42 -29.00
CA ILE A 370 4.10 10.52 -27.70
C ILE A 370 3.93 12.01 -27.35
N PRO A 371 2.71 12.59 -27.46
CA PRO A 371 2.50 14.00 -27.18
C PRO A 371 2.75 14.30 -25.70
N LYS A 372 3.61 15.28 -25.43
CA LYS A 372 3.95 15.73 -24.08
C LYS A 372 3.83 17.25 -24.00
N LYS A 373 3.36 17.79 -22.87
CA LYS A 373 3.42 19.24 -22.61
C LYS A 373 4.87 19.62 -22.32
N GLN A 374 5.40 20.62 -23.02
CA GLN A 374 6.72 21.18 -22.72
C GLN A 374 6.69 21.89 -21.37
N THR A 375 7.70 21.67 -20.55
CA THR A 375 7.87 22.33 -19.26
C THR A 375 8.32 23.77 -19.50
N ASN A 376 7.63 24.74 -18.92
CA ASN A 376 8.00 26.15 -19.06
C ASN A 376 9.16 26.47 -18.11
N TRP A 377 10.34 26.71 -18.68
CA TRP A 377 11.57 27.05 -17.94
C TRP A 377 11.89 28.54 -17.96
N ASP A 378 11.01 29.39 -18.50
CA ASP A 378 11.35 30.77 -18.87
C ASP A 378 11.69 31.63 -17.65
N LEU A 379 10.99 31.42 -16.53
CA LEU A 379 11.32 32.07 -15.25
C LEU A 379 12.74 31.74 -14.77
N VAL A 380 13.17 30.49 -14.94
CA VAL A 380 14.50 30.04 -14.53
C VAL A 380 15.56 30.57 -15.49
N LYS A 381 15.27 30.60 -16.80
CA LYS A 381 16.18 31.17 -17.81
C LYS A 381 16.40 32.66 -17.60
N ASN A 382 15.33 33.42 -17.37
CA ASN A 382 15.41 34.86 -17.12
C ASN A 382 16.31 35.14 -15.90
N PHE A 383 16.13 34.39 -14.82
CA PHE A 383 16.97 34.50 -13.63
C PHE A 383 18.45 34.12 -13.87
N LEU A 384 18.72 33.13 -14.72
CA LEU A 384 20.09 32.72 -15.07
C LEU A 384 20.80 33.76 -15.96
N ILE A 385 20.07 34.38 -16.88
CA ILE A 385 20.55 35.45 -17.76
C ILE A 385 20.91 36.70 -16.95
N GLU A 386 20.07 37.10 -15.99
CA GLU A 386 20.33 38.22 -15.07
C GLU A 386 21.61 38.07 -14.24
N ARG A 387 22.11 36.84 -14.05
CA ARG A 387 23.33 36.54 -13.28
C ARG A 387 24.60 36.35 -14.13
N GLN A 388 24.55 36.63 -15.44
CA GLN A 388 25.68 36.48 -16.37
C GLN A 388 26.34 35.09 -16.36
N MET A 389 25.63 34.04 -15.95
CA MET A 389 26.14 32.68 -16.13
C MET A 389 25.92 32.31 -17.59
N LYS A 390 27.00 32.18 -18.37
CA LYS A 390 26.93 31.74 -19.77
C LYS A 390 26.17 30.42 -19.85
N VAL A 391 24.92 30.51 -20.26
CA VAL A 391 24.14 29.38 -20.76
C VAL A 391 24.85 28.98 -22.06
N LEU A 392 25.62 27.89 -22.02
CA LEU A 392 26.01 27.22 -23.26
C LEU A 392 24.71 26.63 -23.82
N ILE A 393 24.13 27.36 -24.77
CA ILE A 393 22.93 27.00 -25.54
C ILE A 393 23.18 25.72 -26.32
#